data_AF-A0A841DWZ5-F1
#
_entry.id   AF-A0A841DWZ5-F1
#
_cell.length_a   1.000
_cell.length_b   1.000
_cell.length_c   1.000
_cell.angle_alpha   90.00
_cell.angle_beta   90.00
_cell.angle_gamma   90.00
#
_symmetry.space_group_name_H-M   'P 1'
#
loop_
_entity.id
_entity.type
_entity.pdbx_description
1 polymer ?
#
loop_
_entity_poly.entity_id
_entity_poly.type
_entity_poly.pdbx_seq_one_letter_code
_entity_poly.pdbx_strand_id
1 'polypeptide(L)'
;MRNEIHAIRDRLHASWVSLYGSDVRRLIGTAKVVLDAGMTVSIQPRSFDEPQVAALEKLRKVAVKAERLRRRYDNEVILVIGCEFMLFTPDIAMGATFAERVAYLSRPDLDRVALQRRFQAFCAKMVKVARDNFDGRITYGAASDLEQVDWSRFDIVGLDYYSYHANRAGHTKELARFRQWNKPILILEFGCCTFTGAAKVGGMGWDIVDYSGDVPVIPPQYVRDEQEQADHLANMLGVFAAEGFLGASPYTFISPDAPHRPHDRPHDEDIAAYSLCKVYRSDDTNPASRYHWRPKKSFHAVSRIYGAC
;
A
#
# COMPACT_ATOMS: atom_id res chain seq x y z
N MET A 1 -9.86 -14.26 6.06
CA MET A 1 -9.95 -13.59 4.73
C MET A 1 -11.39 -13.22 4.33
N ARG A 2 -12.34 -14.17 4.23
CA ARG A 2 -13.73 -13.84 3.81
C ARG A 2 -14.42 -12.84 4.77
N ASN A 3 -14.22 -13.02 6.07
CA ASN A 3 -14.80 -12.15 7.09
C ASN A 3 -14.29 -10.71 6.98
N GLU A 4 -12.99 -10.54 6.69
CA GLU A 4 -12.37 -9.23 6.48
C GLU A 4 -12.91 -8.58 5.20
N ILE A 5 -13.05 -9.32 4.10
CA ILE A 5 -13.64 -8.79 2.86
C ILE A 5 -15.10 -8.37 3.06
N HIS A 6 -15.90 -9.16 3.78
CA HIS A 6 -17.27 -8.76 4.12
C HIS A 6 -17.30 -7.52 5.03
N ALA A 7 -16.39 -7.40 5.99
CA ALA A 7 -16.30 -6.21 6.82
C ALA A 7 -15.87 -4.97 6.03
N ILE A 8 -14.94 -5.11 5.07
CA ILE A 8 -14.53 -4.04 4.16
C ILE A 8 -15.74 -3.55 3.34
N ARG A 9 -16.56 -4.47 2.82
CA ARG A 9 -17.77 -4.09 2.08
C ARG A 9 -18.86 -3.50 2.98
N ASP A 10 -19.25 -4.25 4.01
CA ASP A 10 -20.51 -4.03 4.72
C ASP A 10 -20.37 -3.01 5.86
N ARG A 11 -19.16 -2.87 6.44
CA ARG A 11 -18.90 -2.00 7.60
C ARG A 11 -18.00 -0.83 7.28
N LEU A 12 -17.02 -1.03 6.40
CA LEU A 12 -16.18 0.07 5.90
C LEU A 12 -16.82 0.77 4.69
N HIS A 13 -17.85 0.17 4.07
CA HIS A 13 -18.57 0.72 2.91
C HIS A 13 -17.69 0.89 1.65
N ALA A 14 -16.60 0.11 1.54
CA ALA A 14 -15.74 0.18 0.37
C ALA A 14 -16.34 -0.59 -0.81
N SER A 15 -16.16 -0.04 -2.02
CA SER A 15 -16.55 -0.66 -3.30
C SER A 15 -15.37 -1.28 -4.07
N TRP A 16 -14.14 -1.03 -3.59
CA TRP A 16 -12.89 -1.49 -4.18
C TRP A 16 -11.93 -1.99 -3.11
N VAL A 17 -11.17 -3.05 -3.43
CA VAL A 17 -10.10 -3.58 -2.58
C VAL A 17 -8.78 -3.63 -3.36
N SER A 18 -7.75 -2.97 -2.84
CA SER A 18 -6.37 -3.13 -3.30
C SER A 18 -5.72 -4.32 -2.59
N LEU A 19 -5.35 -5.36 -3.35
CA LEU A 19 -4.70 -6.57 -2.84
C LEU A 19 -3.23 -6.56 -3.22
N TYR A 20 -2.36 -6.81 -2.25
CA TYR A 20 -0.94 -7.03 -2.49
C TYR A 20 -0.42 -8.27 -1.75
N GLY A 21 0.71 -8.82 -2.23
CA GLY A 21 1.33 -10.00 -1.61
C GLY A 21 2.24 -10.77 -2.56
N SER A 22 2.95 -11.76 -2.04
CA SER A 22 3.94 -12.55 -2.80
C SER A 22 3.44 -13.91 -3.28
N ASP A 23 2.50 -14.54 -2.56
CA ASP A 23 1.91 -15.82 -2.95
C ASP A 23 0.79 -15.64 -3.99
N VAL A 24 1.06 -16.08 -5.21
CA VAL A 24 0.14 -16.00 -6.35
C VAL A 24 -1.20 -16.70 -6.09
N ARG A 25 -1.20 -17.85 -5.42
CA ARG A 25 -2.46 -18.59 -5.15
C ARG A 25 -3.32 -17.82 -4.17
N ARG A 26 -2.72 -17.26 -3.11
CA ARG A 26 -3.42 -16.43 -2.13
C ARG A 26 -3.96 -15.16 -2.77
N LEU A 27 -3.16 -14.44 -3.56
CA LEU A 27 -3.62 -13.24 -4.28
C LEU A 27 -4.87 -13.51 -5.11
N ILE A 28 -4.81 -14.53 -5.98
CA ILE A 28 -5.92 -14.86 -6.89
C ILE A 28 -7.12 -15.42 -6.13
N GLY A 29 -6.88 -16.21 -5.08
CA GLY A 29 -7.94 -16.69 -4.18
C GLY A 29 -8.67 -15.55 -3.48
N THR A 30 -7.94 -14.57 -2.95
CA THR A 30 -8.51 -13.36 -2.32
C THR A 30 -9.24 -12.51 -3.36
N ALA A 31 -8.66 -12.30 -4.54
CA ALA A 31 -9.29 -11.53 -5.60
C ALA A 31 -10.64 -12.13 -6.03
N LYS A 32 -10.72 -13.47 -6.11
CA LYS A 32 -11.99 -14.16 -6.35
C LYS A 32 -13.02 -13.84 -5.26
N VAL A 33 -12.61 -13.82 -3.99
CA VAL A 33 -13.52 -13.50 -2.87
C VAL A 33 -14.00 -12.05 -2.92
N VAL A 34 -13.15 -11.10 -3.32
CA VAL A 34 -13.54 -9.70 -3.54
C VAL A 34 -14.59 -9.60 -4.65
N LEU A 35 -14.33 -10.24 -5.80
CA LEU A 35 -15.24 -10.25 -6.94
C LEU A 35 -16.57 -10.96 -6.64
N ASP A 36 -16.53 -12.09 -5.92
CA ASP A 36 -17.73 -12.81 -5.46
C ASP A 36 -18.60 -11.93 -4.52
N ALA A 37 -17.97 -10.98 -3.83
CA ALA A 37 -18.67 -10.03 -2.96
C ALA A 37 -19.24 -8.82 -3.73
N GLY A 38 -19.04 -8.75 -5.06
CA GLY A 38 -19.54 -7.70 -5.95
C GLY A 38 -18.68 -6.43 -5.97
N MET A 39 -17.42 -6.50 -5.54
CA MET A 39 -16.50 -5.35 -5.49
C MET A 39 -15.46 -5.37 -6.60
N THR A 40 -14.94 -4.20 -6.96
CA THR A 40 -13.77 -4.05 -7.85
C THR A 40 -12.49 -4.48 -7.12
N VAL A 41 -11.51 -5.01 -7.84
CA VAL A 41 -10.24 -5.46 -7.25
C VAL A 41 -9.03 -4.95 -8.00
N SER A 42 -8.03 -4.45 -7.27
CA SER A 42 -6.67 -4.26 -7.77
C SER A 42 -5.77 -5.38 -7.27
N ILE A 43 -4.96 -5.98 -8.13
CA ILE A 43 -4.05 -7.09 -7.77
C ILE A 43 -2.60 -6.67 -8.00
N GLN A 44 -1.79 -6.67 -6.93
CA GLN A 44 -0.38 -6.27 -6.94
C GLN A 44 0.53 -7.43 -6.49
N PRO A 45 1.21 -8.13 -7.40
CA PRO A 45 2.26 -9.08 -7.02
C PRO A 45 3.48 -8.33 -6.46
N ARG A 46 3.85 -8.61 -5.22
CA ARG A 46 5.09 -8.13 -4.60
C ARG A 46 6.19 -9.18 -4.66
N SER A 47 7.39 -8.74 -5.03
CA SER A 47 8.59 -9.57 -5.18
C SER A 47 9.77 -8.87 -4.52
N PHE A 48 9.63 -8.61 -3.21
CA PHE A 48 10.65 -7.88 -2.45
C PHE A 48 11.94 -8.67 -2.42
N ASP A 49 13.05 -7.99 -2.74
CA ASP A 49 14.40 -8.58 -2.74
C ASP A 49 14.58 -9.78 -3.70
N GLU A 50 13.57 -10.10 -4.51
CA GLU A 50 13.64 -11.19 -5.48
C GLU A 50 14.29 -10.70 -6.79
N PRO A 51 15.10 -11.54 -7.46
CA PRO A 51 15.69 -11.18 -8.74
C PRO A 51 14.64 -10.73 -9.78
N GLN A 52 15.00 -9.76 -10.63
CA GLN A 52 14.09 -9.21 -11.65
C GLN A 52 13.40 -10.26 -12.52
N VAL A 53 14.11 -11.36 -12.85
CA VAL A 53 13.55 -12.48 -13.63
C VAL A 53 12.41 -13.18 -12.88
N ALA A 54 12.55 -13.38 -11.57
CA ALA A 54 11.50 -13.96 -10.73
C ALA A 54 10.29 -13.03 -10.61
N ALA A 55 10.53 -11.72 -10.45
CA ALA A 55 9.48 -10.71 -10.43
C ALA A 55 8.66 -10.68 -11.74
N LEU A 56 9.33 -10.72 -12.90
CA LEU A 56 8.68 -10.79 -14.21
C LEU A 56 7.83 -12.07 -14.37
N GLU A 57 8.37 -13.23 -13.98
CA GLU A 57 7.64 -14.49 -14.05
C GLU A 57 6.43 -14.52 -13.09
N LYS A 58 6.57 -13.94 -11.89
CA LYS A 58 5.46 -13.79 -10.95
C LYS A 58 4.36 -12.89 -11.52
N LEU A 59 4.73 -11.73 -12.08
CA LEU A 59 3.78 -10.84 -12.75
C LEU A 59 3.06 -11.58 -13.89
N ARG A 60 3.77 -12.31 -14.74
CA ARG A 60 3.17 -13.11 -15.81
C ARG A 60 2.13 -14.10 -15.28
N LYS A 61 2.46 -14.86 -14.22
CA LYS A 61 1.54 -15.81 -13.58
C LYS A 61 0.29 -15.12 -13.02
N VAL A 62 0.45 -13.94 -12.42
CA VAL A 62 -0.68 -13.15 -11.90
C VAL A 62 -1.51 -12.58 -13.05
N ALA A 63 -0.89 -11.97 -14.06
CA ALA A 63 -1.57 -11.38 -15.22
C ALA A 63 -2.47 -12.39 -15.94
N VAL A 64 -1.95 -13.59 -16.25
CA VAL A 64 -2.75 -14.67 -16.88
C VAL A 64 -3.95 -15.07 -16.02
N LYS A 65 -3.80 -15.11 -14.70
CA LYS A 65 -4.89 -15.48 -13.79
C LYS A 65 -5.88 -14.33 -13.56
N ALA A 66 -5.39 -13.09 -13.52
CA ALA A 66 -6.20 -11.88 -13.44
C ALA A 66 -7.06 -11.72 -14.71
N GLU A 67 -6.52 -12.02 -15.89
CA GLU A 67 -7.27 -12.00 -17.15
C GLU A 67 -8.43 -13.00 -17.15
N ARG A 68 -8.21 -14.19 -16.58
CA ARG A 68 -9.29 -15.18 -16.41
C ARG A 68 -10.37 -14.69 -15.45
N LEU A 69 -10.01 -13.96 -14.40
CA LEU A 69 -10.99 -13.32 -13.52
C LEU A 69 -11.74 -12.22 -14.27
N ARG A 70 -11.03 -11.32 -14.97
CA ARG A 70 -11.62 -10.22 -15.75
C ARG A 70 -12.64 -10.70 -16.78
N ARG A 71 -12.40 -11.82 -17.45
CA ARG A 71 -13.35 -12.41 -18.42
C ARG A 71 -14.56 -13.10 -17.77
N ARG A 72 -14.49 -13.39 -16.47
CA ARG A 72 -15.51 -14.17 -15.75
C ARG A 72 -16.47 -13.30 -14.92
N TYR A 73 -16.01 -12.14 -14.45
CA TYR A 73 -16.79 -11.25 -13.59
C TYR A 73 -17.03 -9.93 -14.32
N ASP A 74 -18.18 -9.32 -14.07
CA ASP A 74 -18.52 -8.00 -14.61
C ASP A 74 -17.81 -6.86 -13.86
N ASN A 75 -17.48 -7.09 -12.58
CA ASN A 75 -16.68 -6.17 -11.79
C ASN A 75 -15.26 -6.06 -12.35
N GLU A 76 -14.71 -4.85 -12.23
CA GLU A 76 -13.40 -4.58 -12.79
C GLU A 76 -12.27 -5.27 -12.02
N VAL A 77 -11.28 -5.72 -12.79
CA VAL A 77 -9.98 -6.19 -12.31
C VAL A 77 -8.93 -5.22 -12.82
N ILE A 78 -8.15 -4.63 -11.93
CA ILE A 78 -7.01 -3.76 -12.25
C ILE A 78 -5.72 -4.50 -11.88
N LEU A 79 -4.74 -4.50 -12.77
CA LEU A 79 -3.44 -5.09 -12.50
C LEU A 79 -2.44 -3.99 -12.10
N VAL A 80 -1.97 -4.04 -10.86
CA VAL A 80 -0.93 -3.14 -10.35
C VAL A 80 0.40 -3.86 -10.56
N ILE A 81 1.16 -3.48 -11.57
CA ILE A 81 2.28 -4.31 -12.05
C ILE A 81 3.48 -4.32 -11.10
N GLY A 82 3.52 -3.39 -10.15
CA GLY A 82 4.60 -3.22 -9.19
C GLY A 82 4.31 -2.14 -8.15
N CYS A 83 5.25 -1.98 -7.22
CA CYS A 83 5.23 -1.04 -6.11
C CYS A 83 6.69 -0.63 -5.86
N GLU A 84 6.99 0.66 -5.83
CA GLU A 84 8.24 1.25 -5.35
C GLU A 84 9.51 0.45 -5.70
N PHE A 85 9.71 0.16 -6.98
CA PHE A 85 10.79 -0.68 -7.48
C PHE A 85 12.18 -0.18 -7.08
N MET A 86 12.40 1.13 -6.93
CA MET A 86 13.68 1.64 -6.40
C MET A 86 13.96 1.16 -4.98
N LEU A 87 12.92 0.92 -4.16
CA LEU A 87 13.03 0.42 -2.80
C LEU A 87 13.07 -1.11 -2.72
N PHE A 88 12.33 -1.81 -3.58
CA PHE A 88 12.09 -3.25 -3.42
C PHE A 88 12.74 -4.17 -4.45
N THR A 89 13.19 -3.63 -5.59
CA THR A 89 13.70 -4.44 -6.69
C THR A 89 15.23 -4.41 -6.75
N PRO A 90 15.89 -5.57 -6.69
CA PRO A 90 17.32 -5.68 -6.94
C PRO A 90 17.75 -5.08 -8.28
N ASP A 91 19.00 -4.65 -8.34
CA ASP A 91 19.67 -4.08 -9.52
C ASP A 91 19.12 -2.72 -10.02
N ILE A 92 18.20 -2.09 -9.29
CA ILE A 92 17.77 -0.70 -9.53
C ILE A 92 18.52 0.25 -8.61
N ALA A 93 18.27 0.18 -7.30
CA ALA A 93 19.12 0.78 -6.28
C ALA A 93 20.13 -0.25 -5.78
N MET A 94 21.31 0.19 -5.33
CA MET A 94 22.32 -0.72 -4.79
C MET A 94 21.93 -1.15 -3.38
N GLY A 95 22.04 -2.45 -3.10
CA GLY A 95 21.71 -3.04 -1.80
C GLY A 95 20.99 -4.38 -1.98
N ALA A 96 21.39 -5.38 -1.21
CA ALA A 96 20.81 -6.71 -1.21
C ALA A 96 19.46 -6.75 -0.48
N THR A 97 19.23 -5.81 0.45
CA THR A 97 18.01 -5.72 1.24
C THR A 97 17.31 -4.39 1.05
N PHE A 98 16.02 -4.33 1.42
CA PHE A 98 15.27 -3.07 1.53
C PHE A 98 16.03 -2.01 2.34
N ALA A 99 16.53 -2.35 3.53
CA ALA A 99 17.24 -1.42 4.41
C ALA A 99 18.51 -0.85 3.75
N GLU A 100 19.29 -1.70 3.08
CA GLU A 100 20.49 -1.26 2.34
C GLU A 100 20.14 -0.33 1.17
N ARG A 101 19.04 -0.60 0.45
CA ARG A 101 18.59 0.27 -0.65
C ARG A 101 18.05 1.60 -0.14
N VAL A 102 17.33 1.63 0.99
CA VAL A 102 16.95 2.89 1.66
C VAL A 102 18.19 3.71 1.99
N ALA A 103 19.18 3.12 2.65
CA ALA A 103 20.43 3.80 3.00
C ALA A 103 21.18 4.32 1.76
N TYR A 104 21.22 3.53 0.68
CA TYR A 104 21.81 3.95 -0.60
C TYR A 104 21.08 5.15 -1.21
N LEU A 105 19.75 5.16 -1.19
CA LEU A 105 18.93 6.24 -1.76
C LEU A 105 19.01 7.54 -0.96
N SER A 106 19.38 7.47 0.32
CA SER A 106 19.63 8.64 1.18
C SER A 106 20.98 9.32 0.94
N ARG A 107 21.86 8.74 0.10
CA ARG A 107 23.18 9.32 -0.15
C ARG A 107 23.09 10.64 -0.94
N PRO A 108 23.89 11.67 -0.58
CA PRO A 108 23.87 12.95 -1.27
C PRO A 108 24.50 12.88 -2.68
N ASP A 109 25.41 11.93 -2.91
CA ASP A 109 26.18 11.75 -4.15
C ASP A 109 25.57 10.71 -5.11
N LEU A 110 24.28 10.40 -4.93
CA LEU A 110 23.55 9.43 -5.73
C LEU A 110 23.47 9.87 -7.21
N ASP A 111 23.90 8.99 -8.12
CA ASP A 111 23.63 9.15 -9.56
C ASP A 111 22.15 8.87 -9.86
N ARG A 112 21.34 9.92 -9.71
CA ARG A 112 19.90 9.89 -9.94
C ARG A 112 19.55 9.57 -11.39
N VAL A 113 20.40 9.96 -12.35
CA VAL A 113 20.15 9.70 -13.78
C VAL A 113 20.31 8.22 -14.09
N ALA A 114 21.40 7.59 -13.63
CA ALA A 114 21.60 6.16 -13.81
C ALA A 114 20.56 5.32 -13.06
N LEU A 115 20.18 5.73 -11.84
CA LEU A 115 19.09 5.11 -11.08
C LEU A 115 17.77 5.17 -11.85
N GLN A 116 17.39 6.36 -12.32
CA GLN A 116 16.16 6.57 -13.08
C GLN A 116 16.13 5.78 -14.39
N ARG A 117 17.27 5.67 -15.09
CA ARG A 117 17.41 4.84 -16.29
C ARG A 117 17.18 3.35 -16.00
N ARG A 118 17.75 2.83 -14.91
CA ARG A 118 17.56 1.43 -14.47
C ARG A 118 16.09 1.17 -14.13
N PHE A 119 15.48 2.08 -13.38
CA PHE A 119 14.06 2.03 -13.05
C PHE A 119 13.17 1.99 -14.30
N GLN A 120 13.36 2.91 -15.25
CA GLN A 120 12.57 2.96 -16.48
C GLN A 120 12.75 1.71 -17.33
N ALA A 121 13.98 1.19 -17.44
CA ALA A 121 14.26 -0.04 -18.17
C ALA A 121 13.54 -1.25 -17.58
N PHE A 122 13.51 -1.39 -16.25
CA PHE A 122 12.78 -2.48 -15.61
C PHE A 122 11.26 -2.29 -15.69
N CYS A 123 10.77 -1.08 -15.45
CA CYS A 123 9.36 -0.72 -15.58
C CYS A 123 8.81 -1.06 -16.98
N ALA A 124 9.57 -0.76 -18.05
CA ALA A 124 9.20 -1.13 -19.41
C ALA A 124 9.05 -2.66 -19.62
N LYS A 125 9.91 -3.47 -19.00
CA LYS A 125 9.79 -4.95 -19.03
C LYS A 125 8.51 -5.41 -18.32
N MET A 126 8.21 -4.84 -17.16
CA MET A 126 7.01 -5.16 -16.38
C MET A 126 5.74 -4.79 -17.16
N VAL A 127 5.69 -3.60 -17.78
CA VAL A 127 4.58 -3.19 -18.65
C VAL A 127 4.41 -4.18 -19.80
N LYS A 128 5.50 -4.58 -20.47
CA LYS A 128 5.43 -5.55 -21.56
C LYS A 128 4.82 -6.88 -21.09
N VAL A 129 5.32 -7.44 -19.99
CA VAL A 129 4.78 -8.70 -19.44
C VAL A 129 3.30 -8.58 -19.09
N ALA A 130 2.89 -7.46 -18.50
CA ALA A 130 1.48 -7.21 -18.19
C ALA A 130 0.63 -7.19 -19.46
N ARG A 131 1.00 -6.36 -20.46
CA ARG A 131 0.25 -6.20 -21.71
C ARG A 131 0.21 -7.45 -22.58
N ASP A 132 1.25 -8.28 -22.55
CA ASP A 132 1.27 -9.55 -23.27
C ASP A 132 0.28 -10.58 -22.67
N ASN A 133 -0.24 -10.37 -21.46
CA ASN A 133 -1.00 -11.38 -20.71
C ASN A 133 -2.31 -10.88 -20.07
N PHE A 134 -2.62 -9.58 -20.15
CA PHE A 134 -3.77 -8.97 -19.49
C PHE A 134 -4.31 -7.79 -20.31
N ASP A 135 -5.62 -7.84 -20.62
CA ASP A 135 -6.29 -6.87 -21.51
C ASP A 135 -6.99 -5.74 -20.73
N GLY A 136 -7.02 -5.82 -19.39
CA GLY A 136 -7.63 -4.79 -18.54
C GLY A 136 -6.70 -3.61 -18.24
N ARG A 137 -7.16 -2.71 -17.37
CA ARG A 137 -6.39 -1.53 -16.96
C ARG A 137 -5.19 -1.93 -16.10
N ILE A 138 -4.02 -1.36 -16.43
CA ILE A 138 -2.79 -1.52 -15.66
C ILE A 138 -2.36 -0.21 -15.01
N THR A 139 -1.75 -0.34 -13.84
CA THR A 139 -1.14 0.77 -13.09
C THR A 139 0.09 0.29 -12.32
N TYR A 140 0.67 1.16 -11.50
CA TYR A 140 1.88 0.93 -10.72
C TYR A 140 1.81 1.75 -9.43
N GLY A 141 2.25 1.21 -8.28
CA GLY A 141 2.36 1.94 -7.01
C GLY A 141 3.65 2.73 -6.96
N ALA A 142 3.57 4.04 -7.19
CA ALA A 142 4.73 4.90 -7.24
C ALA A 142 5.00 5.60 -5.91
N ALA A 143 6.23 5.48 -5.41
CA ALA A 143 6.79 6.40 -4.43
C ALA A 143 7.09 7.73 -5.14
N SER A 144 6.10 8.62 -5.21
CA SER A 144 6.11 9.77 -6.14
C SER A 144 7.26 10.76 -5.96
N ASP A 145 7.88 10.78 -4.78
CA ASP A 145 9.01 11.66 -4.48
C ASP A 145 10.36 11.03 -4.83
N LEU A 146 10.35 9.75 -5.17
CA LEU A 146 11.52 8.96 -5.51
C LEU A 146 11.54 8.58 -7.00
N GLU A 147 10.38 8.25 -7.58
CA GLU A 147 10.29 7.60 -8.89
C GLU A 147 9.62 8.49 -9.95
N GLN A 148 10.33 8.79 -11.04
CA GLN A 148 9.72 9.48 -12.19
C GLN A 148 9.14 8.46 -13.17
N VAL A 149 7.86 8.13 -13.01
CA VAL A 149 7.16 7.15 -13.84
C VAL A 149 6.71 7.78 -15.17
N ASP A 150 7.00 7.09 -16.27
CA ASP A 150 6.42 7.40 -17.58
C ASP A 150 4.99 6.85 -17.65
N TRP A 151 4.03 7.65 -17.20
CA TRP A 151 2.63 7.25 -17.13
C TRP A 151 1.99 7.08 -18.51
N SER A 152 2.63 7.47 -19.62
CA SER A 152 2.10 7.23 -20.98
C SER A 152 1.83 5.74 -21.24
N ARG A 153 2.59 4.86 -20.58
CA ARG A 153 2.54 3.39 -20.70
C ARG A 153 1.43 2.70 -19.90
N PHE A 154 0.77 3.44 -19.02
CA PHE A 154 -0.23 2.93 -18.06
C PHE A 154 -1.62 3.47 -18.36
N ASP A 155 -2.67 2.86 -17.80
CA ASP A 155 -4.04 3.35 -17.97
C ASP A 155 -4.46 4.30 -16.85
N ILE A 156 -3.80 4.19 -15.70
CA ILE A 156 -4.11 4.91 -14.46
C ILE A 156 -2.78 5.36 -13.83
N VAL A 157 -2.75 6.60 -13.32
CA VAL A 157 -1.66 7.08 -12.45
C VAL A 157 -1.87 6.51 -11.05
N GLY A 158 -0.99 5.61 -10.61
CA GLY A 158 -1.06 4.96 -9.30
C GLY A 158 -0.03 5.52 -8.34
N LEU A 159 -0.45 5.97 -7.15
CA LEU A 159 0.43 6.64 -6.20
C LEU A 159 0.37 5.98 -4.82
N ASP A 160 1.54 5.78 -4.22
CA ASP A 160 1.71 5.50 -2.80
C ASP A 160 2.05 6.84 -2.13
N TYR A 161 1.06 7.47 -1.50
CA TYR A 161 1.10 8.87 -1.11
C TYR A 161 1.18 9.05 0.41
N TYR A 162 2.40 9.31 0.89
CA TYR A 162 2.70 9.51 2.31
C TYR A 162 3.26 10.90 2.63
N SER A 163 3.22 11.83 1.67
CA SER A 163 3.67 13.22 1.88
C SER A 163 2.81 13.92 2.93
N TYR A 164 3.43 14.77 3.74
CA TYR A 164 2.74 15.58 4.74
C TYR A 164 2.67 17.05 4.33
N HIS A 165 1.48 17.64 4.41
CA HIS A 165 1.29 19.08 4.34
C HIS A 165 0.45 19.54 5.54
N ALA A 166 0.73 20.75 6.03
CA ALA A 166 -0.01 21.33 7.15
C ALA A 166 -1.48 21.64 6.82
N ASN A 167 -1.85 21.65 5.54
CA ASN A 167 -3.21 21.90 5.08
C ASN A 167 -3.51 21.18 3.76
N ARG A 168 -4.81 21.06 3.44
CA ARG A 168 -5.30 20.42 2.21
C ARG A 168 -4.74 21.03 0.93
N ALA A 169 -4.57 22.35 0.89
CA ALA A 169 -4.10 23.04 -0.31
C ALA A 169 -2.67 22.63 -0.71
N GLY A 170 -1.81 22.31 0.27
CA GLY A 170 -0.48 21.75 0.01
C GLY A 170 -0.55 20.41 -0.72
N HIS A 171 -1.39 19.50 -0.23
CA HIS A 171 -1.63 18.21 -0.89
C HIS A 171 -2.19 18.37 -2.30
N THR A 172 -3.24 19.19 -2.48
CA THR A 172 -3.81 19.50 -3.80
C THR A 172 -2.74 20.02 -4.76
N LYS A 173 -1.91 20.98 -4.32
CA LYS A 173 -0.85 21.56 -5.15
C LYS A 173 0.17 20.52 -5.59
N GLU A 174 0.60 19.64 -4.68
CA GLU A 174 1.55 18.58 -5.01
C GLU A 174 0.95 17.59 -6.02
N LEU A 175 -0.29 17.16 -5.79
CA LEU A 175 -0.96 16.15 -6.62
C LEU A 175 -1.39 16.68 -7.98
N ALA A 176 -1.60 17.99 -8.13
CA ALA A 176 -1.98 18.63 -9.39
C ALA A 176 -1.00 18.32 -10.54
N ARG A 177 0.28 18.09 -10.24
CA ARG A 177 1.29 17.73 -11.26
C ARG A 177 0.94 16.46 -12.02
N PHE A 178 0.17 15.54 -11.45
CA PHE A 178 -0.20 14.28 -12.11
C PHE A 178 -1.33 14.43 -13.12
N ARG A 179 -2.07 15.56 -13.09
CA ARG A 179 -3.14 15.85 -14.06
C ARG A 179 -2.62 16.02 -15.49
N GLN A 180 -1.35 16.38 -15.65
CA GLN A 180 -0.72 16.54 -16.97
C GLN A 180 -0.83 15.27 -17.84
N TRP A 181 -0.97 14.10 -17.22
CA TRP A 181 -1.10 12.83 -17.93
C TRP A 181 -2.48 12.57 -18.51
N ASN A 182 -3.49 13.38 -18.15
CA ASN A 182 -4.89 13.24 -18.57
C ASN A 182 -5.43 11.80 -18.38
N LYS A 183 -5.12 11.21 -17.22
CA LYS A 183 -5.50 9.84 -16.82
C LYS A 183 -6.14 9.86 -15.44
N PRO A 184 -7.00 8.88 -15.11
CA PRO A 184 -7.49 8.70 -13.76
C PRO A 184 -6.32 8.54 -12.78
N ILE A 185 -6.45 9.12 -11.59
CA ILE A 185 -5.48 9.00 -10.50
C ILE A 185 -6.07 8.06 -9.45
N LEU A 186 -5.29 7.07 -9.01
CA LEU A 186 -5.66 6.10 -7.99
C LEU A 186 -4.61 6.13 -6.88
N ILE A 187 -5.03 6.39 -5.64
CA ILE A 187 -4.16 6.31 -4.48
C ILE A 187 -4.17 4.86 -3.98
N LEU A 188 -3.06 4.16 -4.23
CA LEU A 188 -2.90 2.74 -3.92
C LEU A 188 -2.54 2.53 -2.45
N GLU A 189 -1.82 3.48 -1.87
CA GLU A 189 -1.51 3.54 -0.44
C GLU A 189 -1.51 4.99 0.07
N PHE A 190 -2.02 5.18 1.28
CA PHE A 190 -1.81 6.38 2.09
C PHE A 190 -2.16 6.09 3.55
N GLY A 191 -1.71 6.96 4.45
CA GLY A 191 -2.07 6.91 5.87
C GLY A 191 -0.92 7.29 6.77
N CYS A 192 -1.08 7.02 8.06
CA CYS A 192 -0.02 7.16 9.05
C CYS A 192 -0.18 6.12 10.16
N CYS A 193 0.88 5.98 10.97
CA CYS A 193 0.88 5.14 12.18
C CYS A 193 -0.02 5.73 13.29
N THR A 194 -0.07 5.04 14.44
CA THR A 194 -1.03 5.32 15.50
C THR A 194 -0.38 6.02 16.71
N PHE A 195 0.44 7.04 16.49
CA PHE A 195 1.11 7.82 17.54
C PHE A 195 1.12 9.33 17.26
N THR A 196 1.33 10.13 18.30
CA THR A 196 1.40 11.60 18.17
C THR A 196 2.58 12.03 17.29
N GLY A 197 2.30 12.75 16.20
CA GLY A 197 3.24 13.18 15.19
C GLY A 197 3.39 12.22 14.00
N ALA A 198 2.72 11.05 14.01
CA ALA A 198 2.83 10.04 12.97
C ALA A 198 2.47 10.58 11.58
N ALA A 199 1.50 11.49 11.46
CA ALA A 199 1.12 12.08 10.17
C ALA A 199 2.29 12.82 9.51
N LYS A 200 3.13 13.48 10.31
CA LYS A 200 4.29 14.23 9.82
C LYS A 200 5.46 13.33 9.46
N VAL A 201 5.59 12.16 10.10
CA VAL A 201 6.63 11.16 9.78
C VAL A 201 6.32 10.43 8.46
N GLY A 202 5.04 10.37 8.06
CA GLY A 202 4.63 9.84 6.76
C GLY A 202 4.96 8.36 6.60
N GLY A 203 5.58 7.99 5.48
CA GLY A 203 5.86 6.60 5.10
C GLY A 203 6.92 5.90 5.95
N MET A 204 7.63 6.64 6.82
CA MET A 204 8.64 6.11 7.73
C MET A 204 8.13 5.93 9.17
N GLY A 205 6.83 6.07 9.40
CA GLY A 205 6.24 5.95 10.75
C GLY A 205 6.42 4.58 11.40
N TRP A 206 6.66 3.53 10.62
CA TRP A 206 6.93 2.18 11.12
C TRP A 206 8.32 2.06 11.79
N ASP A 207 9.26 2.95 11.46
CA ASP A 207 10.66 2.89 11.89
C ASP A 207 10.88 3.39 13.34
N ILE A 208 9.78 3.47 14.11
CA ILE A 208 9.84 3.79 15.54
C ILE A 208 10.18 2.58 16.40
N VAL A 209 10.08 1.37 15.86
CA VAL A 209 10.35 0.13 16.59
C VAL A 209 11.86 -0.09 16.66
N ASP A 210 12.38 -0.26 17.87
CA ASP A 210 13.78 -0.57 18.11
C ASP A 210 14.03 -2.07 18.01
N TYR A 211 14.76 -2.48 16.97
CA TYR A 211 15.15 -3.86 16.69
C TYR A 211 16.58 -4.20 17.14
N SER A 212 17.23 -3.36 17.96
CA SER A 212 18.61 -3.58 18.40
C SER A 212 18.77 -4.69 19.44
N GLY A 213 17.68 -5.06 20.14
CA GLY A 213 17.63 -6.18 21.09
C GLY A 213 16.97 -7.44 20.54
N ASP A 214 16.95 -8.50 21.35
CA ASP A 214 16.33 -9.79 21.00
C ASP A 214 14.81 -9.70 20.80
N VAL A 215 14.17 -8.73 21.45
CA VAL A 215 12.74 -8.45 21.35
C VAL A 215 12.57 -7.01 20.88
N PRO A 216 11.80 -6.77 19.80
CA PRO A 216 11.52 -5.42 19.33
C PRO A 216 10.79 -4.59 20.40
N VAL A 217 11.23 -3.36 20.65
CA VAL A 217 10.60 -2.49 21.66
C VAL A 217 10.14 -1.15 21.07
N ILE A 218 9.05 -0.63 21.60
CA ILE A 218 8.55 0.72 21.33
C ILE A 218 9.18 1.69 22.34
N PRO A 219 10.01 2.64 21.88
CA PRO A 219 10.60 3.64 22.76
C PRO A 219 9.53 4.46 23.52
N PRO A 220 9.76 4.79 24.80
CA PRO A 220 8.73 5.35 25.70
C PRO A 220 8.23 6.74 25.30
N GLN A 221 8.96 7.47 24.44
CA GLN A 221 8.55 8.76 23.90
C GLN A 221 7.36 8.67 22.93
N TYR A 222 7.13 7.51 22.31
CA TYR A 222 6.00 7.33 21.41
C TYR A 222 4.73 7.05 22.20
N VAL A 223 3.74 7.94 22.05
CA VAL A 223 2.45 7.87 22.74
C VAL A 223 1.37 7.56 21.71
N ARG A 224 0.56 6.55 22.02
CA ARG A 224 -0.52 6.10 21.14
C ARG A 224 -1.56 7.20 20.91
N ASP A 225 -1.86 7.48 19.66
CA ASP A 225 -2.86 8.46 19.23
C ASP A 225 -3.64 7.96 18.01
N GLU A 226 -4.79 7.35 18.27
CA GLU A 226 -5.72 6.96 17.20
C GLU A 226 -6.49 8.13 16.60
N GLN A 227 -6.57 9.27 17.31
CA GLN A 227 -7.29 10.42 16.81
C GLN A 227 -6.49 11.10 15.71
N GLU A 228 -5.17 11.25 15.88
CA GLU A 228 -4.30 11.79 14.83
C GLU A 228 -4.38 10.95 13.55
N GLN A 229 -4.33 9.62 13.66
CA GLN A 229 -4.51 8.74 12.51
C GLN A 229 -5.86 8.95 11.82
N ALA A 230 -6.94 9.05 12.60
CA ALA A 230 -8.29 9.25 12.08
C ALA A 230 -8.45 10.59 11.37
N ASP A 231 -7.91 11.67 11.96
CA ASP A 231 -8.00 13.03 11.43
C ASP A 231 -7.16 13.16 10.15
N HIS A 232 -5.96 12.57 10.12
CA HIS A 232 -5.12 12.54 8.93
C HIS A 232 -5.81 11.81 7.78
N LEU A 233 -6.31 10.58 8.00
CA LEU A 233 -7.01 9.82 6.96
C LEU A 233 -8.27 10.55 6.46
N ALA A 234 -9.06 11.16 7.36
CA ALA A 234 -10.23 11.93 6.98
C ALA A 234 -9.87 13.18 6.15
N ASN A 235 -8.78 13.86 6.52
CA ASN A 235 -8.27 15.01 5.77
C ASN A 235 -7.87 14.61 4.34
N MET A 236 -7.11 13.52 4.22
CA MET A 236 -6.60 12.99 2.96
C MET A 236 -7.71 12.51 2.04
N LEU A 237 -8.68 11.73 2.56
CA LEU A 237 -9.85 11.33 1.80
C LEU A 237 -10.68 12.53 1.32
N GLY A 238 -10.78 13.59 2.13
CA GLY A 238 -11.41 14.84 1.74
C GLY A 238 -10.71 15.53 0.56
N VAL A 239 -9.37 15.49 0.50
CA VAL A 239 -8.60 15.98 -0.66
C VAL A 239 -8.89 15.13 -1.88
N PHE A 240 -8.75 13.81 -1.79
CA PHE A 240 -8.90 12.91 -2.94
C PHE A 240 -10.32 12.95 -3.54
N ALA A 241 -11.33 13.05 -2.68
CA ALA A 241 -12.73 13.20 -3.11
C ALA A 241 -12.96 14.55 -3.79
N ALA A 242 -12.46 15.66 -3.23
CA ALA A 242 -12.59 16.99 -3.84
C ALA A 242 -11.86 17.09 -5.19
N GLU A 243 -10.74 16.39 -5.34
CA GLU A 243 -10.03 16.26 -6.60
C GLU A 243 -10.71 15.29 -7.58
N GLY A 244 -11.68 14.48 -7.15
CA GLY A 244 -12.32 13.48 -8.03
C GLY A 244 -11.35 12.40 -8.50
N PHE A 245 -10.47 11.93 -7.61
CA PHE A 245 -9.63 10.77 -7.87
C PHE A 245 -10.47 9.50 -8.01
N LEU A 246 -9.99 8.53 -8.79
CA LEU A 246 -10.69 7.28 -9.09
C LEU A 246 -10.96 6.46 -7.82
N GLY A 247 -10.06 6.54 -6.84
CA GLY A 247 -10.17 5.86 -5.57
C GLY A 247 -8.95 6.10 -4.69
N ALA A 248 -9.08 5.76 -3.42
CA ALA A 248 -7.98 5.83 -2.46
C ALA A 248 -8.08 4.71 -1.43
N SER A 249 -6.98 3.97 -1.23
CA SER A 249 -6.90 2.82 -0.34
C SER A 249 -6.01 3.13 0.88
N PRO A 250 -6.57 3.23 2.10
CA PRO A 250 -5.76 3.31 3.31
C PRO A 250 -4.91 2.05 3.44
N TYR A 251 -3.61 2.23 3.62
CA TYR A 251 -2.71 1.15 4.01
C TYR A 251 -2.85 1.02 5.53
N THR A 252 -3.43 -0.02 6.11
CA THR A 252 -4.07 -1.23 5.56
C THR A 252 -5.36 -1.55 6.32
N PHE A 253 -6.08 -2.63 5.97
CA PHE A 253 -7.22 -3.05 6.78
C PHE A 253 -6.81 -3.60 8.17
N ILE A 254 -5.85 -4.54 8.19
CA ILE A 254 -5.28 -5.19 9.39
C ILE A 254 -3.78 -5.40 9.19
N SER A 255 -3.02 -5.46 10.29
CA SER A 255 -1.60 -5.83 10.32
C SER A 255 -1.37 -6.95 11.34
N PRO A 256 -1.54 -8.23 10.96
CA PRO A 256 -1.35 -9.35 11.89
C PRO A 256 0.08 -9.47 12.42
N ASP A 257 1.05 -8.97 11.67
CA ASP A 257 2.46 -8.87 12.00
C ASP A 257 2.80 -7.80 13.06
N ALA A 258 1.86 -6.89 13.35
CA ALA A 258 1.99 -5.88 14.41
C ALA A 258 0.75 -5.94 15.33
N PRO A 259 0.62 -6.99 16.16
CA PRO A 259 -0.55 -7.16 17.00
C PRO A 259 -0.59 -6.13 18.14
N HIS A 260 -1.79 -5.89 18.64
CA HIS A 260 -2.06 -4.95 19.70
C HIS A 260 -1.94 -5.60 21.07
N ARG A 261 -1.09 -5.02 21.93
CA ARG A 261 -0.80 -5.52 23.30
C ARG A 261 -1.10 -4.45 24.34
N PRO A 262 -2.39 -4.24 24.72
CA PRO A 262 -2.81 -3.12 25.56
C PRO A 262 -2.22 -3.12 26.98
N HIS A 263 -1.76 -4.28 27.45
CA HIS A 263 -1.18 -4.45 28.78
C HIS A 263 0.36 -4.57 28.75
N ASP A 264 0.97 -4.44 27.58
CA ASP A 264 2.42 -4.53 27.38
C ASP A 264 2.86 -3.46 26.38
N ARG A 265 2.78 -2.20 26.82
CA ARG A 265 3.07 -1.03 26.00
C ARG A 265 4.44 -1.10 25.29
N PRO A 266 5.54 -1.53 25.92
CA PRO A 266 6.83 -1.65 25.24
C PRO A 266 6.82 -2.58 24.04
N HIS A 267 5.85 -3.51 23.95
CA HIS A 267 5.74 -4.47 22.86
C HIS A 267 4.42 -4.31 22.07
N ASP A 268 3.70 -3.19 22.22
CA ASP A 268 2.47 -2.89 21.47
C ASP A 268 2.78 -2.41 20.05
N GLU A 269 3.25 -3.33 19.19
CA GLU A 269 3.68 -3.06 17.81
C GLU A 269 2.59 -2.39 16.94
N ASP A 270 1.30 -2.57 17.27
CA ASP A 270 0.19 -1.92 16.58
C ASP A 270 0.26 -0.38 16.61
N ILE A 271 1.04 0.22 17.53
CA ILE A 271 1.33 1.67 17.52
C ILE A 271 2.08 2.11 16.25
N ALA A 272 2.95 1.25 15.72
CA ALA A 272 3.73 1.43 14.50
C ALA A 272 2.99 0.89 13.25
N ALA A 273 1.75 0.39 13.41
CA ALA A 273 0.94 -0.09 12.31
C ALA A 273 0.09 1.05 11.71
N TYR A 274 0.00 1.06 10.38
CA TYR A 274 -0.90 1.94 9.64
C TYR A 274 -2.34 1.40 9.55
N SER A 275 -2.55 0.15 9.99
CA SER A 275 -3.83 -0.56 9.89
C SER A 275 -5.00 0.22 10.49
N LEU A 276 -6.18 0.09 9.88
CA LEU A 276 -7.46 0.62 10.38
C LEU A 276 -7.99 -0.16 11.58
N CYS A 277 -7.53 -1.39 11.77
CA CYS A 277 -7.98 -2.27 12.84
C CYS A 277 -6.80 -2.79 13.67
N LYS A 278 -7.04 -2.91 14.97
CA LYS A 278 -6.15 -3.59 15.91
C LYS A 278 -6.30 -5.09 15.75
N VAL A 279 -5.21 -5.84 15.78
CA VAL A 279 -5.23 -7.30 15.77
C VAL A 279 -4.88 -7.84 17.14
N TYR A 280 -5.70 -8.72 17.70
CA TYR A 280 -5.46 -9.40 18.96
C TYR A 280 -5.22 -10.88 18.68
N ARG A 281 -4.10 -11.41 19.15
CA ARG A 281 -3.73 -12.82 18.99
C ARG A 281 -4.19 -13.64 20.17
N SER A 282 -4.50 -14.92 19.92
CA SER A 282 -4.77 -15.87 21.00
C SER A 282 -3.51 -16.28 21.74
N ASP A 283 -2.36 -16.16 21.07
CA ASP A 283 -1.03 -16.43 21.59
C ASP A 283 -0.07 -15.43 20.93
N ASP A 284 0.48 -14.52 21.73
CA ASP A 284 1.35 -13.44 21.28
C ASP A 284 2.76 -13.91 20.90
N THR A 285 3.14 -15.14 21.29
CA THR A 285 4.43 -15.75 20.94
C THR A 285 4.37 -16.50 19.62
N ASN A 286 3.17 -16.80 19.13
CA ASN A 286 2.96 -17.56 17.91
C ASN A 286 2.33 -16.68 16.81
N PRO A 287 3.09 -16.26 15.78
CA PRO A 287 2.57 -15.43 14.70
C PRO A 287 1.55 -16.16 13.80
N ALA A 288 1.44 -17.49 13.90
CA ALA A 288 0.42 -18.28 13.22
C ALA A 288 -0.84 -18.53 14.08
N SER A 289 -0.88 -18.00 15.31
CA SER A 289 -2.03 -18.14 16.20
C SER A 289 -3.28 -17.49 15.61
N ARG A 290 -4.44 -17.95 16.07
CA ARG A 290 -5.72 -17.35 15.67
C ARG A 290 -5.74 -15.91 16.15
N TYR A 291 -6.35 -15.04 15.35
CA TYR A 291 -6.55 -13.64 15.73
C TYR A 291 -8.00 -13.23 15.58
N HIS A 292 -8.37 -12.18 16.29
CA HIS A 292 -9.53 -11.37 16.00
C HIS A 292 -9.12 -9.91 15.89
N TRP A 293 -9.98 -9.06 15.33
CA TRP A 293 -9.67 -7.65 15.15
C TRP A 293 -10.77 -6.75 15.69
N ARG A 294 -10.40 -5.51 16.06
CA ARG A 294 -11.33 -4.45 16.46
C ARG A 294 -11.03 -3.15 15.70
N PRO A 295 -12.06 -2.39 15.28
CA PRO A 295 -11.86 -1.08 14.67
C PRO A 295 -11.02 -0.14 15.54
N LYS A 296 -10.09 0.61 14.94
CA LYS A 296 -9.53 1.84 15.52
C LYS A 296 -10.47 3.02 15.24
N LYS A 297 -10.18 4.19 15.82
CA LYS A 297 -10.90 5.44 15.46
C LYS A 297 -10.81 5.74 13.95
N SER A 298 -9.68 5.42 13.31
CA SER A 298 -9.46 5.59 11.88
C SER A 298 -10.44 4.78 11.02
N PHE A 299 -10.74 3.54 11.39
CA PHE A 299 -11.79 2.75 10.72
C PHE A 299 -13.12 3.49 10.67
N HIS A 300 -13.54 4.07 11.79
CA HIS A 300 -14.81 4.80 11.87
C HIS A 300 -14.78 6.11 11.08
N ALA A 301 -13.64 6.80 11.03
CA ALA A 301 -13.47 7.98 10.19
C ALA A 301 -13.57 7.65 8.70
N VAL A 302 -12.87 6.61 8.24
CA VAL A 302 -12.91 6.13 6.85
C VAL A 302 -14.31 5.64 6.48
N SER A 303 -14.94 4.82 7.32
CA SER A 303 -16.29 4.27 7.11
C SER A 303 -17.34 5.37 6.91
N ARG A 304 -17.30 6.46 7.69
CA ARG A 304 -18.22 7.59 7.51
C ARG A 304 -18.06 8.29 6.16
N ILE A 305 -16.83 8.40 5.66
CA ILE A 305 -16.56 9.06 4.38
C ILE A 305 -16.97 8.16 3.23
N TYR A 306 -16.58 6.88 3.26
CA TYR A 306 -16.95 5.92 2.22
C TYR A 306 -18.47 5.72 2.15
N GLY A 307 -19.17 5.66 3.28
CA GLY A 307 -20.63 5.55 3.30
C GLY A 307 -21.39 6.80 2.83
N ALA A 308 -20.70 7.92 2.60
CA ALA A 308 -21.27 9.15 2.08
C ALA A 308 -20.96 9.39 0.58
N CYS A 309 -20.11 8.54 -0.02
CA CYS A 309 -19.78 8.56 -1.45
C CYS A 309 -20.72 7.64 -2.24
#